data_AF-B8KYV3-F1
#
_entry.id   AF-B8KYV3-F1
#
_cell.length_a   1.000
_cell.length_b   1.000
_cell.length_c   1.000
_cell.angle_alpha   90.00
_cell.angle_beta   90.00
_cell.angle_gamma   90.00
#
_symmetry.space_group_name_H-M   'P 1'
#
loop_
_entity.id
_entity.type
_entity.pdbx_description
1 polymer ?
#
loop_
_entity_poly.entity_id
_entity_poly.type
_entity_poly.pdbx_seq_one_letter_code
_entity_poly.pdbx_strand_id
1 'polypeptide(L)'
;MELEGRGMTFEQQTEDFFSMLEILMMEGRLKLASNGVFAVGRTAEQLDVLRRAWPARRDQADLDEEGIWFLSDAPFGLVWMSPEGEVWT
;
A
#
# COMPACT_ATOMS: atom_id res chain seq x y z
N MET A 1 -6.18 0.18 -22.87
CA MET A 1 -7.57 0.11 -22.35
C MET A 1 -7.49 0.74 -20.97
N GLU A 2 -7.47 2.07 -20.92
CA GLU A 2 -7.43 2.82 -19.66
C GLU A 2 -8.75 2.60 -18.94
N LEU A 3 -8.68 1.99 -17.76
CA LEU A 3 -9.76 2.08 -16.80
C LEU A 3 -9.74 3.50 -16.26
N GLU A 4 -10.21 4.48 -17.06
CA GLU A 4 -10.68 5.75 -16.52
C GLU A 4 -11.77 5.39 -15.51
N GLY A 5 -11.40 5.41 -14.22
CA GLY A 5 -12.29 5.17 -13.11
C GLY A 5 -13.44 6.16 -13.18
N ARG A 6 -14.56 5.73 -13.77
CA ARG A 6 -15.78 6.53 -13.92
C ARG A 6 -16.21 7.07 -12.55
N GLY A 7 -15.90 8.33 -12.29
CA GLY A 7 -16.49 9.16 -11.23
C GLY A 7 -15.92 9.00 -9.81
N MET A 8 -14.82 8.27 -9.60
CA MET A 8 -14.27 8.07 -8.26
C MET A 8 -13.24 9.14 -7.91
N THR A 9 -13.39 9.81 -6.77
CA THR A 9 -12.40 10.79 -6.30
C THR A 9 -11.12 10.08 -5.86
N PHE A 10 -10.00 10.80 -5.84
CA PHE A 10 -8.73 10.26 -5.35
C PHE A 10 -8.83 9.81 -3.88
N GLU A 11 -9.58 10.55 -3.06
CA GLU A 11 -9.86 10.20 -1.67
C GLU A 11 -10.58 8.86 -1.59
N GLN A 12 -11.62 8.65 -2.40
CA GLN A 12 -12.36 7.40 -2.41
C GLN A 12 -11.50 6.22 -2.90
N GLN A 13 -10.66 6.43 -3.93
CA GLN A 13 -9.71 5.41 -4.37
C GLN A 13 -8.68 5.06 -3.30
N THR A 14 -8.23 6.07 -2.55
CA THR A 14 -7.31 5.90 -1.42
C THR A 14 -7.97 5.05 -0.34
N GLU A 15 -9.21 5.35 0.04
CA GLU A 15 -9.93 4.56 1.06
C GLU A 15 -10.16 3.12 0.62
N ASP A 16 -10.55 2.89 -0.63
CA ASP A 16 -10.73 1.54 -1.18
C ASP A 16 -9.40 0.76 -1.19
N PHE A 17 -8.29 1.42 -1.56
CA PHE A 17 -6.96 0.83 -1.55
C PHE A 17 -6.52 0.41 -0.13
N PHE A 18 -6.67 1.29 0.86
CA PHE A 18 -6.31 0.98 2.24
C PHE A 18 -7.23 -0.09 2.85
N SER A 19 -8.51 -0.12 2.48
CA SER A 19 -9.44 -1.17 2.90
C SER A 19 -9.02 -2.54 2.35
N MET A 20 -8.59 -2.58 1.08
CA MET A 20 -8.06 -3.81 0.47
C MET A 20 -6.76 -4.25 1.13
N LEU A 21 -5.82 -3.31 1.39
CA LEU A 21 -4.58 -3.59 2.12
C LEU A 21 -4.86 -4.22 3.50
N GLU A 22 -5.79 -3.65 4.25
CA GLU A 22 -6.15 -4.15 5.58
C GLU A 22 -6.64 -5.61 5.52
N ILE A 23 -7.53 -5.92 4.59
CA ILE A 23 -8.04 -7.28 4.38
C ILE A 23 -6.88 -8.24 4.07
N LEU A 24 -6.00 -7.88 3.14
CA LEU A 24 -4.87 -8.72 2.74
C LEU A 24 -3.89 -8.97 3.91
N MET A 25 -3.66 -7.95 4.75
CA MET A 25 -2.84 -8.07 5.94
C MET A 25 -3.48 -8.96 7.01
N MET A 26 -4.79 -8.83 7.23
CA MET A 26 -5.53 -9.69 8.16
C MET A 26 -5.57 -11.16 7.70
N GLU A 27 -5.65 -11.40 6.39
CA GLU A 27 -5.56 -12.74 5.79
C GLU A 27 -4.12 -13.31 5.81
N GLY A 28 -3.12 -12.52 6.20
CA GLY A 28 -1.71 -12.92 6.21
C GLY A 28 -1.10 -13.07 4.81
N ARG A 29 -1.78 -12.58 3.77
CA ARG A 29 -1.34 -12.62 2.36
C ARG A 29 -0.41 -11.46 2.01
N LEU A 30 -0.39 -10.44 2.86
CA LEU A 30 0.43 -9.26 2.71
C LEU A 30 1.00 -8.86 4.07
N LYS A 31 2.25 -8.43 4.10
CA LYS A 31 2.87 -7.78 5.26
C LYS A 31 3.53 -6.48 4.82
N LEU A 32 3.67 -5.56 5.76
CA LEU A 32 4.48 -4.36 5.57
C LEU A 32 5.88 -4.63 6.09
N ALA A 33 6.89 -4.05 5.45
CA ALA A 33 8.28 -4.16 5.89
C ALA A 33 9.05 -2.87 5.62
N SER A 34 10.08 -2.63 6.42
CA SER A 34 10.99 -1.50 6.26
C SER A 34 12.41 -1.97 6.50
N ASN A 35 13.35 -1.58 5.63
CA ASN A 35 14.77 -1.92 5.73
C ASN A 35 15.04 -3.44 5.91
N GLY A 36 14.29 -4.28 5.18
CA GLY A 36 14.44 -5.74 5.23
C GLY A 36 13.85 -6.40 6.49
N VAL A 37 13.10 -5.66 7.30
CA VAL A 37 12.47 -6.17 8.53
C VAL A 37 10.96 -5.96 8.47
N PHE A 38 10.20 -7.00 8.82
CA PHE A 38 8.75 -6.91 8.91
C PHE A 38 8.31 -5.89 9.95
N ALA A 39 7.29 -5.11 9.60
CA ALA A 39 6.62 -4.21 10.52
C ALA A 39 5.99 -5.02 11.67
N VAL A 40 6.13 -4.50 12.88
CA VAL A 40 5.61 -5.08 14.11
C VAL A 40 4.47 -4.23 14.66
N GLY A 41 3.58 -4.84 15.44
CA GLY A 41 2.39 -4.18 15.98
C GLY A 41 1.11 -4.57 15.27
N ARG A 42 0.00 -3.91 15.59
CA ARG A 42 -1.32 -4.21 15.03
C ARG A 42 -1.43 -3.70 13.60
N THR A 43 -2.18 -4.41 12.74
CA THR A 43 -2.44 -4.00 11.35
C THR A 43 -2.89 -2.53 11.25
N ALA A 44 -3.83 -2.10 12.09
CA ALA A 44 -4.31 -0.72 12.13
C ALA A 44 -3.19 0.30 12.42
N GLU A 45 -2.25 -0.01 13.32
CA GLU A 45 -1.15 0.90 13.65
C GLU A 45 -0.16 1.03 12.48
N GLN A 46 0.09 -0.08 11.77
CA GLN A 46 0.96 -0.08 10.61
C GLN A 46 0.33 0.69 9.45
N LEU A 47 -0.98 0.50 9.21
CA LEU A 47 -1.73 1.24 8.20
C LEU A 47 -1.85 2.73 8.54
N ASP A 48 -2.01 3.10 9.82
CA ASP A 48 -2.02 4.50 10.25
C ASP A 48 -0.72 5.23 9.89
N VAL A 49 0.43 4.57 10.04
CA VAL A 49 1.73 5.11 9.64
C VAL A 49 1.78 5.31 8.13
N LEU A 50 1.34 4.32 7.36
CA LEU A 50 1.31 4.40 5.89
C LEU A 50 0.34 5.50 5.40
N ARG A 51 -0.85 5.61 6.00
CA ARG A 51 -1.85 6.65 5.70
C ARG A 51 -1.34 8.06 5.96
N ARG A 52 -0.55 8.27 7.03
CA ARG A 52 0.05 9.59 7.33
C ARG A 52 1.11 10.00 6.31
N ALA A 53 1.79 9.04 5.70
CA ALA A 53 2.75 9.30 4.63
C ALA A 53 2.07 9.41 3.26
N TRP A 54 0.81 8.98 3.13
CA TRP A 54 0.11 8.90 1.85
C TRP A 54 0.02 10.29 1.19
N PRO A 55 0.28 10.39 -0.13
CA PRO A 55 0.20 11.64 -0.86
C PRO A 55 -1.21 12.25 -0.79
N ALA A 56 -1.29 13.57 -0.63
CA ALA A 56 -2.57 14.27 -0.58
C ALA A 56 -3.28 14.31 -1.96
N ARG A 57 -2.51 14.12 -3.04
CA ARG A 57 -3.00 14.18 -4.42
C ARG A 57 -2.20 13.24 -5.32
N ARG A 58 -2.84 12.71 -6.38
CA ARG A 58 -2.23 11.83 -7.39
C ARG A 58 -1.00 12.42 -8.10
N ASP A 59 -0.92 13.75 -8.22
CA ASP A 59 0.15 14.46 -8.93
C ASP A 59 1.39 14.73 -8.07
N GLN A 60 1.31 14.51 -6.76
CA GLN A 60 2.41 14.78 -5.82
C GLN A 60 3.37 13.60 -5.67
N ALA A 61 2.92 12.40 -6.02
CA ALA A 61 3.68 11.19 -5.98
C ALA A 61 3.27 10.41 -7.21
N ASP A 62 4.23 9.84 -7.92
CA ASP A 62 3.98 8.92 -9.03
C ASP A 62 3.35 7.63 -8.46
N LEU A 63 2.06 7.75 -8.12
CA LEU A 63 1.12 6.69 -7.74
C LEU A 63 0.47 6.10 -9.01
N ASP A 64 1.17 6.20 -10.13
CA ASP A 64 0.76 5.61 -11.39
C ASP A 64 0.99 4.09 -11.37
N GLU A 65 0.88 3.45 -12.53
CA GLU A 65 1.00 2.00 -12.66
C GLU A 65 2.38 1.48 -12.20
N GLU A 66 3.41 2.33 -12.17
CA GLU A 66 4.77 1.94 -11.77
C GLU A 66 4.94 1.94 -10.24
N GLY A 67 4.03 2.57 -9.49
CA GLY A 67 4.02 2.53 -8.03
C GLY A 67 5.29 3.10 -7.40
N ILE A 68 5.95 4.05 -8.07
CA ILE A 68 7.25 4.63 -7.69
C ILE A 68 7.26 5.15 -6.26
N TRP A 69 6.12 5.63 -5.75
CA TRP A 69 5.99 6.08 -4.37
C TRP A 69 6.37 5.00 -3.34
N PHE A 70 6.02 3.73 -3.59
CA PHE A 70 6.39 2.62 -2.70
C PHE A 70 7.90 2.33 -2.69
N LEU A 71 8.60 2.69 -3.76
CA LEU A 71 10.04 2.50 -3.91
C LEU A 71 10.88 3.63 -3.32
N SER A 72 10.28 4.79 -3.06
CA SER A 72 10.99 6.02 -2.73
C SER A 72 10.57 6.62 -1.39
N ASP A 73 9.32 7.07 -1.29
CA ASP A 73 8.84 7.90 -0.18
C ASP A 73 8.04 7.12 0.87
N ALA A 74 7.58 5.90 0.53
CA ALA A 74 6.78 5.11 1.45
C ALA A 74 7.58 4.64 2.68
N PRO A 75 7.01 4.72 3.90
CA PRO A 75 7.66 4.24 5.11
C PRO A 75 7.78 2.71 5.15
N PHE A 76 6.96 2.03 4.35
CA PHE A 76 6.91 0.58 4.23
C PHE A 76 6.82 0.16 2.76
N GLY A 77 7.55 -0.89 2.42
CA GLY A 77 7.31 -1.71 1.24
C GLY A 77 6.24 -2.77 1.50
N LEU A 78 5.74 -3.34 0.41
CA LEU A 78 4.76 -4.42 0.43
C LEU A 78 5.49 -5.76 0.30
N VAL A 79 5.16 -6.71 1.18
CA VAL A 79 5.68 -8.09 1.09
C VAL A 79 4.53 -9.04 0.90
N TRP A 80 4.45 -9.60 -0.30
CA TRP A 80 3.45 -10.58 -0.68
C TRP A 80 3.84 -11.95 -0.14
N MET A 81 2.90 -12.58 0.56
CA MET A 81 3.09 -13.90 1.15
C MET A 81 2.41 -14.93 0.25
N SER A 82 3.18 -15.85 -0.31
CA SER A 82 2.67 -17.00 -1.07
C SER A 82 3.19 -18.32 -0.49
N PRO A 83 2.58 -19.47 -0.83
CA PRO A 83 3.10 -20.78 -0.45
C PRO A 83 4.54 -21.04 -0.92
N GLU A 84 4.96 -20.38 -2.00
CA GLU A 84 6.30 -20.51 -2.60
C GLU A 84 7.35 -19.60 -1.94
N GLY A 85 6.93 -18.60 -1.15
CA GLY A 85 7.83 -17.71 -0.43
C GLY A 85 7.31 -16.28 -0.32
N GLU A 86 8.25 -15.35 -0.14
CA GLU A 86 7.99 -13.93 0.08
C GLU A 86 8.46 -13.12 -1.14
N VAL A 87 7.59 -12.26 -1.67
CA VAL A 87 7.93 -11.33 -2.75
C VAL A 87 7.93 -9.92 -2.21
N TRP A 88 9.08 -9.27 -2.24
CA TRP A 88 9.30 -7.92 -1.74
C TRP A 88 9.15 -6.92 -2.89
N THR A 89 8.26 -5.95 -2.72
CA THR A 89 7.95 -4.90 -3.70
C THR A 89 7.98 -3.53 -3.06
#